data_AF-A0A378BB36-F1
#
_entry.id   AF-A0A378BB36-F1
#
_cell.length_a   1.000
_cell.length_b   1.000
_cell.length_c   1.000
_cell.angle_alpha   90.00
_cell.angle_beta   90.00
_cell.angle_gamma   90.00
#
_symmetry.space_group_name_H-M   'P 1'
#
loop_
_entity.id
_entity.type
_entity.pdbx_description
1 polymer ?
#
loop_
_entity_poly.entity_id
_entity_poly.type
_entity_poly.pdbx_seq_one_letter_code
_entity_poly.pdbx_strand_id
1 'polypeptide(L)'
;MASAYHAPLAGSLFIAEILFGTLMLASLGPVVISAVIALLLTQFLNGGAAPLYHVVLQQNLSALHYGLMLATGLLAGLCGPLFIWLMDYSHRGFVKLKLAPPWQLALGGLIVGGLSLITPAVWGNGYSVVQSYLLLPPSRCAAGGRIYLQTAGGAGQQRLRRAWRGLHPDAVCRPGDGHAVCLLQQAVATGK
;
A
#
# COMPACT_ATOMS: atom_id res chain seq x y z
N MET A 1 6.97 -1.04 -9.41
CA MET A 1 6.55 -2.25 -8.67
C MET A 1 7.68 -2.86 -7.86
N ALA A 2 8.83 -3.20 -8.47
CA ALA A 2 9.95 -3.83 -7.76
C ALA A 2 10.47 -3.02 -6.56
N SER A 3 10.66 -1.70 -6.71
CA SER A 3 11.09 -0.81 -5.62
C SER A 3 10.01 -0.61 -4.54
N ALA A 4 8.78 -0.33 -4.95
CA ALA A 4 7.68 -0.02 -4.03
C ALA A 4 7.23 -1.21 -3.16
N TYR A 5 7.29 -2.43 -3.71
CA TYR A 5 6.75 -3.64 -3.06
C TYR A 5 7.82 -4.70 -2.75
N HIS A 6 9.11 -4.40 -2.97
CA HIS A 6 10.21 -5.35 -2.78
C HIS A 6 10.02 -6.71 -3.50
N ALA A 7 9.27 -6.72 -4.61
CA ALA A 7 8.87 -7.94 -5.34
C ALA A 7 9.21 -7.86 -6.85
N PRO A 8 10.47 -8.09 -7.23
CA PRO A 8 10.96 -7.88 -8.61
C PRO A 8 10.43 -8.95 -9.57
N LEU A 9 10.30 -10.21 -9.11
CA LEU A 9 9.79 -11.31 -9.92
C LEU A 9 8.30 -11.15 -10.24
N ALA A 10 7.48 -10.80 -9.24
CA ALA A 10 6.05 -10.58 -9.45
C ALA A 10 5.80 -9.41 -10.43
N GLY A 11 6.53 -8.30 -10.28
CA GLY A 11 6.38 -7.14 -11.17
C GLY A 11 6.82 -7.39 -12.61
N SER A 12 7.89 -8.16 -12.82
CA SER A 12 8.38 -8.49 -14.16
C SER A 12 7.48 -9.49 -14.87
N LEU A 13 6.98 -10.52 -14.17
CA LEU A 13 5.99 -11.46 -14.72
C LEU A 13 4.68 -10.77 -15.09
N PHE A 14 4.20 -9.87 -14.24
CA PHE A 14 2.99 -9.09 -14.52
C PHE A 14 3.11 -8.27 -15.81
N ILE A 15 4.22 -7.56 -16.00
CA ILE A 15 4.45 -6.77 -17.21
C ILE A 15 4.64 -7.69 -18.41
N ALA A 16 5.36 -8.81 -18.25
CA ALA A 16 5.59 -9.74 -19.36
C ALA A 16 4.27 -10.31 -19.91
N GLU A 17 3.37 -10.73 -19.03
CA GLU A 17 2.06 -11.28 -19.39
C GLU A 17 1.16 -10.23 -20.04
N ILE A 18 1.03 -9.04 -19.43
CA ILE A 18 0.09 -8.01 -19.91
C ILE A 18 0.58 -7.34 -21.20
N LEU A 19 1.89 -7.12 -21.37
CA LEU A 19 2.43 -6.40 -22.52
C LEU A 19 2.64 -7.32 -23.73
N PHE A 20 3.18 -8.53 -23.51
CA PHE A 20 3.52 -9.45 -24.60
C PHE A 20 2.42 -10.50 -24.84
N GLY A 21 1.44 -10.62 -23.94
CA GLY A 21 0.36 -11.60 -24.04
C GLY A 21 0.82 -13.07 -23.94
N THR A 22 2.12 -13.31 -23.81
CA THR A 22 2.75 -14.62 -23.75
C THR A 22 3.97 -14.55 -22.84
N LEU A 23 4.24 -15.61 -22.09
CA LEU A 23 5.48 -15.78 -21.33
C LEU A 23 6.62 -16.15 -22.29
N MET A 24 7.00 -15.25 -23.20
CA MET A 24 8.21 -15.42 -23.98
C MET A 24 9.42 -15.20 -23.08
N LEU A 25 10.06 -16.31 -22.65
CA LEU A 25 11.27 -16.29 -21.83
C LEU A 25 12.39 -15.42 -22.44
N ALA A 26 12.41 -15.29 -23.76
CA ALA A 26 13.38 -14.48 -24.49
C ALA A 26 13.34 -12.98 -24.09
N SER A 27 12.17 -12.44 -23.78
CA SER A 27 11.99 -11.03 -23.39
C SER A 27 11.97 -10.82 -21.88
N LEU A 28 11.90 -11.89 -21.10
CA LEU A 28 11.80 -11.85 -19.64
C LEU A 28 13.14 -11.49 -18.98
N GLY A 29 14.26 -11.92 -19.55
CA GLY A 29 15.61 -11.65 -19.04
C GLY A 29 15.88 -10.15 -18.80
N PRO A 30 15.78 -9.29 -19.83
CA PRO A 30 16.03 -7.85 -19.67
C PRO A 30 15.09 -7.15 -18.67
N VAL A 31 13.82 -7.59 -18.60
CA VAL A 31 12.81 -7.01 -17.70
C VAL A 31 13.09 -7.37 -16.24
N VAL A 32 13.48 -8.62 -15.97
CA VAL A 32 13.87 -9.06 -14.62
C VAL A 32 15.13 -8.35 -14.16
N ILE A 33 16.15 -8.23 -15.01
CA ILE A 33 17.41 -7.55 -14.67
C ILE A 33 17.13 -6.09 -14.27
N SER A 34 16.31 -5.37 -15.05
CA SER A 34 15.92 -4.00 -14.74
C SER A 34 15.15 -3.90 -13.40
N ALA A 35 14.24 -4.84 -13.13
CA ALA A 35 13.50 -4.90 -11.87
C ALA A 35 14.40 -5.15 -10.65
N VAL A 36 15.41 -6.02 -10.79
CA VAL A 36 16.38 -6.31 -9.73
C VAL A 36 17.30 -5.10 -9.48
N ILE A 37 17.78 -4.42 -10.52
CA ILE A 37 18.58 -3.20 -10.36
C ILE A 37 17.79 -2.13 -9.61
N ALA A 38 16.51 -1.93 -9.96
CA ALA A 38 15.64 -1.00 -9.25
C ALA A 38 15.44 -1.36 -7.77
N LEU A 39 15.31 -2.66 -7.47
CA LEU A 39 15.23 -3.14 -6.09
C LEU A 39 16.53 -2.90 -5.31
N LEU A 40 17.69 -3.24 -5.90
CA LEU A 40 19.00 -3.05 -5.26
C LEU A 40 19.27 -1.58 -4.99
N LEU A 41 18.93 -0.69 -5.92
CA LEU A 41 19.04 0.75 -5.73
C LEU A 41 18.17 1.22 -4.55
N THR A 42 16.95 0.69 -4.43
CA THR A 42 16.05 1.02 -3.31
C THR A 42 16.60 0.52 -1.98
N GLN A 43 17.16 -0.69 -1.94
CA GLN A 43 17.78 -1.24 -0.73
C GLN A 43 19.04 -0.47 -0.32
N PHE A 44 19.83 -0.02 -1.31
CA PHE A 44 21.02 0.79 -1.09
C PHE A 44 20.67 2.15 -0.48
N LEU A 45 19.61 2.80 -0.99
CA LEU A 45 19.12 4.08 -0.46
C LEU A 45 18.44 3.95 0.91
N ASN A 46 17.70 2.87 1.14
CA ASN A 46 16.95 2.63 2.39
C ASN A 46 17.80 1.99 3.50
N GLY A 47 19.09 1.69 3.25
CA GLY A 47 20.01 1.18 4.26
C GLY A 47 19.74 -0.24 4.73
N GLY A 48 19.00 -1.06 3.97
CA GLY A 48 18.76 -2.45 4.33
C GLY A 48 17.65 -3.16 3.57
N ALA A 49 17.67 -4.50 3.66
CA ALA A 49 16.73 -5.42 3.04
C ALA A 49 15.72 -5.97 4.07
N ALA A 50 14.89 -5.10 4.65
CA ALA A 50 13.83 -5.55 5.54
C ALA A 50 12.62 -6.04 4.72
N PRO A 51 12.13 -7.27 4.95
CA PRO A 51 10.90 -7.74 4.30
C PRO A 51 9.70 -6.93 4.80
N LEU A 52 8.77 -6.57 3.89
CA LEU A 52 7.58 -5.79 4.21
C LEU A 52 6.61 -6.51 5.15
N TYR A 53 6.61 -7.84 5.16
CA TYR A 53 5.74 -8.67 5.99
C TYR A 53 6.51 -9.84 6.57
N HIS A 54 6.34 -10.06 7.88
CA HIS A 54 6.80 -11.28 8.53
C HIS A 54 5.66 -12.29 8.59
N VAL A 55 5.83 -13.42 7.91
CA VAL A 55 4.85 -14.51 7.87
C VAL A 55 5.46 -15.74 8.54
N VAL A 56 4.75 -16.31 9.51
CA VAL A 56 5.12 -17.59 10.13
C VAL A 56 4.51 -18.71 9.29
N LEU A 57 5.34 -19.58 8.72
CA LEU A 57 4.85 -20.74 7.97
C LEU A 57 4.24 -21.76 8.92
N GLN A 58 2.99 -22.14 8.66
CA GLN A 58 2.31 -23.19 9.40
C GLN A 58 2.56 -24.54 8.72
N GLN A 59 3.23 -25.46 9.43
CA GLN A 59 3.73 -26.72 8.89
C GLN A 59 2.67 -27.84 8.77
N ASN A 60 1.41 -27.57 9.07
CA ASN A 60 0.33 -28.56 9.04
C ASN A 60 -0.79 -28.12 8.09
N LEU A 61 -0.63 -28.40 6.80
CA LEU A 61 -1.64 -28.13 5.77
C LEU A 61 -2.59 -29.33 5.64
N SER A 62 -3.86 -29.12 6.03
CA SER A 62 -4.94 -30.09 5.83
C SER A 62 -5.72 -29.79 4.54
N ALA A 63 -6.44 -30.78 3.99
CA ALA A 63 -7.28 -30.66 2.79
C ALA A 63 -8.27 -29.47 2.85
N LEU A 64 -8.76 -29.13 4.04
CA LEU A 64 -9.64 -27.97 4.27
C LEU A 64 -8.95 -26.64 3.86
N HIS A 65 -7.64 -26.50 4.14
CA HIS A 65 -6.90 -25.27 3.83
C HIS A 65 -6.80 -25.06 2.31
N TYR A 66 -6.61 -26.12 1.53
CA TYR A 66 -6.63 -26.04 0.07
C TYR A 66 -8.00 -25.64 -0.46
N GLY A 67 -9.09 -26.15 0.14
CA GLY A 67 -10.45 -25.72 -0.18
C GLY A 67 -10.68 -24.22 0.08
N LEU A 68 -10.21 -23.71 1.21
CA LEU A 68 -10.27 -22.27 1.52
C LEU A 68 -9.41 -21.43 0.58
N MET A 69 -8.21 -21.88 0.22
CA MET A 69 -7.36 -21.20 -0.76
C MET A 69 -8.06 -21.07 -2.12
N LEU A 70 -8.65 -22.15 -2.62
CA LEU A 70 -9.44 -22.12 -3.87
C LEU A 70 -10.63 -21.17 -3.77
N ALA A 71 -11.39 -21.23 -2.68
CA ALA A 71 -12.53 -20.35 -2.47
C ALA A 71 -12.11 -18.87 -2.45
N THR A 72 -11.03 -18.53 -1.74
CA THR A 72 -10.50 -17.16 -1.71
C THR A 72 -9.94 -16.71 -3.05
N GLY A 73 -9.31 -17.61 -3.83
CA GLY A 73 -8.84 -17.33 -5.18
C GLY A 73 -9.99 -17.01 -6.13
N LEU A 74 -11.09 -17.78 -6.08
CA LEU A 74 -12.29 -17.53 -6.89
C LEU A 74 -12.97 -16.20 -6.52
N LEU A 75 -13.11 -15.94 -5.21
CA LEU A 75 -13.68 -14.68 -4.73
C LEU A 75 -12.80 -13.48 -5.14
N ALA A 76 -11.48 -13.57 -4.98
CA ALA A 76 -10.55 -12.53 -5.40
C ALA A 76 -10.58 -12.30 -6.92
N GLY A 77 -10.66 -13.38 -7.70
CA GLY A 77 -10.79 -13.31 -9.16
C GLY A 77 -12.08 -12.62 -9.61
N LEU A 78 -13.21 -12.91 -8.95
CA LEU A 78 -14.49 -12.26 -9.26
C LEU A 78 -14.53 -10.79 -8.81
N CYS A 79 -13.89 -10.47 -7.69
CA CYS A 79 -13.79 -9.11 -7.18
C CYS A 79 -12.96 -8.19 -8.10
N GLY A 80 -12.02 -8.72 -8.88
CA GLY A 80 -11.17 -7.93 -9.79
C GLY A 80 -11.97 -7.14 -10.84
N PRO A 81 -12.75 -7.79 -11.73
CA PRO A 81 -13.60 -7.10 -12.70
C PRO A 81 -14.64 -6.19 -12.05
N LEU A 82 -15.21 -6.61 -10.90
CA LEU A 82 -16.15 -5.79 -10.15
C LEU A 82 -15.52 -4.48 -9.68
N PHE A 83 -14.27 -4.52 -9.22
CA PHE A 83 -13.52 -3.34 -8.81
C PHE A 83 -13.25 -2.39 -9.98
N ILE A 84 -12.83 -2.94 -11.14
CA ILE A 84 -12.62 -2.14 -12.36
C ILE A 84 -13.93 -1.48 -12.81
N TRP A 85 -15.03 -2.22 -12.77
CA TRP A 85 -16.36 -1.69 -13.11
C TRP A 85 -16.78 -0.56 -12.16
N LEU A 86 -16.55 -0.72 -10.85
CA LEU A 86 -16.88 0.30 -9.86
C LEU A 86 -16.04 1.58 -10.04
N MET A 87 -14.77 1.43 -10.41
CA MET A 87 -13.90 2.56 -10.75
C MET A 87 -14.42 3.31 -11.98
N ASP A 88 -14.78 2.59 -13.05
CA ASP A 88 -15.33 3.21 -14.27
C ASP A 88 -16.69 3.86 -14.00
N TYR A 89 -17.56 3.23 -13.19
CA TYR A 89 -18.83 3.80 -12.77
C TYR A 89 -18.64 5.12 -12.02
N SER A 90 -17.71 5.15 -11.06
CA SER A 90 -17.40 6.35 -10.29
C SER A 90 -16.87 7.46 -11.19
N HIS A 91 -15.93 7.12 -12.08
CA HIS A 91 -15.39 8.06 -13.06
C HIS A 91 -16.48 8.64 -13.96
N ARG A 92 -17.37 7.81 -14.50
CA ARG A 92 -18.53 8.26 -15.30
C ARG A 92 -19.47 9.14 -14.49
N GLY A 93 -19.68 8.84 -13.21
CA GLY A 93 -20.46 9.68 -12.29
C GLY A 93 -19.86 11.08 -12.16
N PHE A 94 -18.55 11.17 -11.98
CA PHE A 94 -17.83 12.44 -11.94
C PHE A 94 -17.90 13.18 -13.28
N VAL A 95 -17.73 12.50 -14.42
CA VAL A 95 -17.78 13.13 -15.75
C VAL A 95 -19.18 13.61 -16.11
N LYS A 96 -20.23 12.89 -15.69
CA LYS A 96 -21.63 13.29 -15.88
C LYS A 96 -22.00 14.59 -15.17
N LEU A 97 -21.29 14.94 -14.09
CA LEU A 97 -21.54 16.17 -13.34
C LEU A 97 -21.22 17.46 -14.14
N LYS A 98 -20.57 17.36 -15.32
CA LYS A 98 -20.31 18.50 -16.25
C LYS A 98 -19.74 19.76 -15.57
N LEU A 99 -18.91 19.57 -14.55
CA LEU A 99 -18.24 20.67 -13.84
C LEU A 99 -16.92 21.03 -14.52
N ALA A 100 -16.47 22.27 -14.36
CA ALA A 100 -15.14 22.67 -14.81
C ALA A 100 -14.06 21.79 -14.13
N PRO A 101 -12.98 21.42 -14.83
CA PRO A 101 -11.91 20.55 -14.30
C PRO A 101 -11.41 20.87 -12.88
N PRO A 102 -11.17 22.14 -12.50
CA PRO A 102 -10.70 22.45 -11.14
C PRO A 102 -11.75 22.18 -10.05
N TRP A 103 -13.04 22.38 -10.35
CA TRP A 103 -14.12 22.19 -9.37
C TRP A 103 -14.40 20.70 -9.14
N GLN A 104 -14.22 19.89 -10.16
CA GLN A 104 -14.35 18.44 -10.07
C GLN A 104 -13.27 17.84 -9.15
N LEU A 105 -12.02 18.30 -9.28
CA LEU A 105 -10.93 17.92 -8.38
C LEU A 105 -11.15 18.42 -6.95
N ALA A 106 -11.65 19.65 -6.79
CA ALA A 106 -11.97 20.20 -5.48
C ALA A 106 -13.06 19.38 -4.76
N LEU A 107 -14.12 18.99 -5.45
CA LEU A 107 -15.16 18.10 -4.92
C LEU A 107 -14.62 16.72 -4.55
N GLY A 108 -13.80 16.12 -5.44
CA GLY A 108 -13.14 14.83 -5.14
C GLY A 108 -12.27 14.92 -3.89
N GLY A 109 -11.45 15.97 -3.78
CA GLY A 109 -10.62 16.24 -2.61
C GLY A 109 -11.42 16.52 -1.34
N LEU A 110 -12.55 17.22 -1.42
CA LEU A 110 -13.45 17.47 -0.29
C LEU A 110 -14.08 16.16 0.22
N ILE A 111 -14.56 15.31 -0.68
CA ILE A 111 -15.16 14.02 -0.34
C ILE A 111 -14.13 13.09 0.29
N VAL A 112 -12.96 12.93 -0.34
CA VAL A 112 -11.87 12.10 0.18
C VAL A 112 -11.29 12.67 1.48
N GLY A 113 -11.20 13.99 1.59
CA GLY A 113 -10.82 14.73 2.79
C GLY A 113 -11.78 14.49 3.95
N GLY A 114 -13.09 14.55 3.71
CA GLY A 114 -14.12 14.22 4.71
C GLY A 114 -14.04 12.77 5.16
N LEU A 115 -13.83 11.83 4.23
CA LEU A 115 -13.62 10.41 4.56
C LEU A 115 -12.36 10.19 5.40
N SER A 116 -11.31 10.99 5.21
CA SER A 116 -10.09 10.97 6.04
C SER A 116 -10.36 11.19 7.52
N LEU A 117 -11.27 12.14 7.82
CA LEU A 117 -11.59 12.52 9.19
C LEU A 117 -12.33 11.40 9.92
N ILE A 118 -13.13 10.61 9.20
CA ILE A 118 -13.92 9.51 9.76
C ILE A 118 -13.06 8.24 9.91
N THR A 119 -12.24 7.91 8.91
CA THR A 119 -11.43 6.68 8.92
C THR A 119 -10.01 6.96 8.44
N PRO A 120 -9.05 7.22 9.35
CA PRO A 120 -7.68 7.58 8.97
C PRO A 120 -6.93 6.45 8.24
N ALA A 121 -7.42 5.22 8.33
CA ALA A 121 -6.86 4.07 7.62
C ALA A 121 -7.00 4.16 6.08
N VAL A 122 -7.87 5.03 5.55
CA VAL A 122 -8.08 5.14 4.08
C VAL A 122 -6.94 5.85 3.34
N TRP A 123 -6.01 6.49 4.05
CA TRP A 123 -4.86 7.24 3.49
C TRP A 123 -3.53 6.49 3.62
N GLY A 124 -3.54 5.34 4.31
CA GLY A 124 -2.35 4.52 4.45
C GLY A 124 -2.10 3.71 3.18
N ASN A 125 -0.83 3.36 2.92
CA ASN A 125 -0.44 2.42 1.87
C ASN A 125 -0.95 0.96 2.11
N GLY A 126 -1.79 0.74 3.14
CA GLY A 126 -2.36 -0.57 3.47
C GLY A 126 -1.45 -1.52 4.26
N TYR A 127 -0.14 -1.27 4.34
CA TYR A 127 0.82 -2.17 5.01
C TYR A 127 0.45 -2.50 6.46
N SER A 128 0.09 -1.49 7.25
CA SER A 128 -0.28 -1.67 8.67
C SER A 128 -1.57 -2.47 8.84
N VAL A 129 -2.52 -2.32 7.91
CA VAL A 129 -3.79 -3.05 7.91
C VAL A 129 -3.53 -4.52 7.61
N VAL A 130 -2.77 -4.83 6.55
CA VAL A 130 -2.43 -6.21 6.17
C VAL A 130 -1.61 -6.89 7.26
N GLN A 131 -0.60 -6.22 7.82
CA GLN A 131 0.21 -6.77 8.91
C GLN A 131 -0.64 -7.06 10.16
N SER A 132 -1.67 -6.25 10.43
CA SER A 132 -2.57 -6.51 11.57
C SER A 132 -3.44 -7.76 11.37
N TYR A 133 -3.87 -8.05 10.14
CA TYR A 133 -4.61 -9.27 9.83
C TYR A 133 -3.73 -10.51 9.89
N LEU A 134 -2.45 -10.40 9.51
CA LEU A 134 -1.47 -11.50 9.59
C LEU A 134 -1.14 -11.89 11.03
N LEU A 135 -1.28 -10.97 11.99
CA LEU A 135 -0.98 -11.21 13.41
C LEU A 135 -2.21 -11.66 14.22
N LEU A 136 -3.42 -11.62 13.63
CA LEU A 136 -4.67 -11.95 14.33
C LEU A 136 -4.99 -13.45 14.25
N PRO A 137 -5.47 -14.09 15.33
CA PRO A 137 -5.88 -15.51 15.29
C PRO A 137 -7.07 -15.75 14.32
N PRO A 138 -7.09 -16.88 13.58
CA PRO A 138 -8.06 -17.14 12.51
C PRO A 138 -9.53 -17.14 12.96
N SER A 139 -9.81 -17.42 14.23
CA SER A 139 -11.17 -17.40 14.80
C SER A 139 -11.77 -15.98 14.92
N ARG A 140 -10.94 -14.93 14.90
CA ARG A 140 -11.39 -13.53 15.04
C ARG A 140 -11.39 -12.75 13.72
N CYS A 141 -10.81 -13.29 12.65
CA CYS A 141 -10.88 -12.69 11.32
C CYS A 141 -12.27 -12.80 10.68
N ALA A 142 -13.01 -13.89 10.93
CA ALA A 142 -14.37 -14.08 10.40
C ALA A 142 -15.42 -13.17 11.09
N ALA A 143 -15.20 -12.77 12.35
CA ALA A 143 -16.12 -11.91 13.12
C ALA A 143 -15.71 -10.43 13.16
N GLY A 144 -14.54 -10.07 12.62
CA GLY A 144 -13.85 -8.81 12.89
C GLY A 144 -14.26 -7.60 12.05
N GLY A 145 -15.14 -7.75 11.06
CA GLY A 145 -15.50 -6.65 10.14
C GLY A 145 -16.15 -5.45 10.83
N ARG A 146 -16.83 -5.65 11.96
CA ARG A 146 -17.43 -4.57 12.77
C ARG A 146 -16.54 -4.04 13.90
N ILE A 147 -15.53 -4.80 14.32
CA ILE A 147 -14.67 -4.44 15.48
C ILE A 147 -13.47 -3.58 15.06
N TYR A 148 -12.95 -3.74 13.84
CA TYR A 148 -11.82 -2.92 13.36
C TYR A 148 -12.18 -1.44 13.15
N LEU A 149 -13.43 -1.13 12.78
CA LEU A 149 -13.91 0.24 12.67
C LEU A 149 -14.02 0.95 14.05
N GLN A 150 -14.14 0.19 15.15
CA GLN A 150 -14.34 0.78 16.47
C GLN A 150 -13.10 0.77 17.36
N THR A 151 -12.11 -0.10 17.10
CA THR A 151 -10.91 -0.21 17.96
C THR A 151 -9.69 0.58 17.42
N ALA A 152 -9.67 0.92 16.13
CA ALA A 152 -8.58 1.71 15.52
C ALA A 152 -8.81 3.25 15.58
N GLY A 153 -10.00 3.71 15.97
CA GLY A 153 -10.38 5.13 15.91
C GLY A 153 -10.05 6.01 17.13
N GLY A 154 -9.52 5.47 18.23
CA GLY A 154 -9.61 6.16 19.52
C GLY A 154 -8.38 6.92 20.03
N ALA A 155 -7.32 6.22 20.44
CA ALA A 155 -6.53 6.72 21.57
C ALA A 155 -5.01 6.83 21.36
N GLY A 156 -4.41 6.02 20.49
CA GLY A 156 -2.94 5.91 20.42
C GLY A 156 -2.24 6.99 19.59
N GLN A 157 -2.79 7.32 18.42
CA GLN A 157 -2.06 8.07 17.40
C GLN A 157 -2.15 9.59 17.57
N GLN A 158 -3.22 10.11 18.17
CA GLN A 158 -3.36 11.54 18.47
C GLN A 158 -2.43 11.98 19.62
N ARG A 159 -2.12 11.10 20.58
CA ARG A 159 -1.23 11.42 21.71
C ARG A 159 0.24 11.53 21.28
N LEU A 160 0.69 10.65 20.40
CA LEU A 160 2.02 10.72 19.78
C LEU A 160 2.17 11.97 18.88
N ARG A 161 1.14 12.33 18.10
CA ARG A 161 1.16 13.56 17.27
C ARG A 161 1.15 14.87 18.06
N ARG A 162 0.62 14.89 19.29
CA ARG A 162 0.69 16.06 20.19
C ARG A 162 2.02 16.11 20.95
N ALA A 163 2.52 14.96 21.41
CA ALA A 163 3.83 14.88 22.08
C ALA A 163 4.99 15.25 21.15
N TRP A 164 4.95 14.82 19.88
CA TRP A 164 6.02 15.10 18.92
C TRP A 164 6.05 16.58 18.50
N ARG A 165 4.89 17.24 18.36
CA ARG A 165 4.81 18.69 18.06
C ARG A 165 5.21 19.60 19.23
N GLY A 166 5.23 19.08 20.46
CA GLY A 166 5.68 19.83 21.64
C GLY A 166 7.19 19.83 21.85
N LEU A 167 7.92 18.86 21.29
CA LEU A 167 9.36 18.69 21.54
C LEU A 167 10.28 19.32 20.48
N HIS A 168 9.82 19.52 19.25
CA HIS A 168 10.64 20.10 18.17
C HIS A 168 9.82 20.97 17.20
N PRO A 169 9.76 22.30 17.41
CA PRO A 169 9.00 23.19 16.52
C PRO A 169 9.62 23.35 15.13
N ASP A 170 10.93 23.08 14.98
CA ASP A 170 11.69 23.37 13.75
C ASP A 170 12.21 22.12 12.99
N ALA A 171 11.83 20.91 13.40
CA ALA A 171 12.33 19.68 12.78
C ALA A 171 11.54 19.29 11.51
N VAL A 172 12.11 19.56 10.32
CA VAL A 172 11.67 19.06 9.01
C VAL A 172 12.37 17.71 8.70
N CYS A 173 12.35 16.75 9.62
CA CYS A 173 12.76 15.37 9.31
C CYS A 173 11.66 14.42 9.72
N ARG A 174 11.22 13.55 8.79
CA ARG A 174 10.19 12.56 9.09
C ARG A 174 10.85 11.37 9.80
N PRO A 175 10.11 10.67 10.69
CA PRO A 175 10.62 9.45 11.29
C PRO A 175 10.79 8.39 10.21
N GLY A 176 12.05 8.01 9.92
CA GLY A 176 12.43 7.06 8.88
C GLY A 176 13.50 7.58 7.90
N ASP A 177 13.79 8.89 7.89
CA ASP A 177 14.83 9.45 7.05
C ASP A 177 16.21 9.17 7.66
N GLY A 178 17.06 8.43 6.94
CA GLY A 178 18.45 8.20 7.36
C GLY A 178 19.23 9.52 7.48
N HIS A 179 20.31 9.53 8.29
CA HIS A 179 21.12 10.72 8.57
C HIS A 179 21.56 11.51 7.30
N ALA A 180 21.76 10.83 6.17
CA ALA A 180 22.11 11.47 4.90
C ALA A 180 20.97 12.27 4.25
N VAL A 181 19.72 11.82 4.40
CA VAL A 181 18.52 12.47 3.85
C VAL A 181 18.20 13.74 4.65
N CYS A 182 18.40 13.67 5.97
CA CYS A 182 18.17 14.80 6.87
C CYS A 182 19.19 15.95 6.62
N LEU A 183 20.45 15.64 6.29
CA LEU A 183 21.46 16.64 5.90
C LEU A 183 21.19 17.28 4.54
N LEU A 184 20.70 16.52 3.56
CA LEU A 184 20.36 17.03 2.22
C LEU A 184 19.16 18.00 2.27
N GLN A 185 18.15 17.72 3.08
CA GLN A 185 17.00 18.62 3.24
C GLN A 185 17.32 19.88 4.05
N GLN A 186 18.26 19.80 5.01
CA GLN A 186 18.78 20.99 5.68
C GLN A 186 19.57 21.89 4.73
N ALA A 187 20.43 21.33 3.87
CA ALA A 187 21.21 22.10 2.91
C ALA A 187 20.32 22.86 1.90
N VAL A 188 19.28 22.20 1.37
CA VAL A 188 18.33 22.82 0.42
C VAL A 188 17.48 23.91 1.07
N ALA A 189 17.13 23.78 2.35
CA ALA A 189 16.34 24.78 3.07
C ALA A 189 17.15 26.03 3.48
N THR A 190 18.46 25.91 3.67
CA THR A 190 19.32 27.03 4.08
C THR A 190 19.86 27.88 2.93
N GLY A 191 19.58 27.56 1.67
CA GLY A 191 19.87 28.43 0.52
C GLY A 191 21.31 28.97 0.47
N LYS A 192 22.29 28.13 0.79
CA LYS A 192 23.72 28.38 0.59
C LYS A 192 24.32 27.29 -0.27
#